data_AF-Q0C5H3-F1
#
_entry.id   AF-Q0C5H3-F1
#
_cell.length_a   1.000
_cell.length_b   1.000
_cell.length_c   1.000
_cell.angle_alpha   90.00
_cell.angle_beta   90.00
_cell.angle_gamma   90.00
#
_symmetry.space_group_name_H-M   'P 1'
#
loop_
_entity.id
_entity.type
_entity.pdbx_description
1 polymer ?
#
loop_
_entity_poly.entity_id
_entity_poly.type
_entity_poly.pdbx_seq_one_letter_code
_entity_poly.pdbx_strand_id
1 'polypeptide(L)'
;MVVGIDTFKAFFADHGDQYALIGGAACDLLFADAGLQFRATKDLDIIICVEIINADFAKAFADFLAKGKYTQFAMHEGEKKFYRFSKPETEGFPAMIELFARPAAAIDLPDTDRYVRLAVEDALVSLSALLLDDNYYELVREGREVVDGVSILGAALLIPFKARAWLDLTARKAEGETIDSNNIKKHRNDVFRLAQLLTQEPVALPDTVKDDLKKFAAAMQDEDVDPATFNVENMTKNDALEAVTKVYAL
;
A
#
# COMPACT_ATOMS: atom_id res chain seq x y z
N MET A 1 -10.00 -11.66 -4.28
CA MET A 1 -9.19 -11.54 -5.50
C MET A 1 -9.45 -10.20 -6.15
N VAL A 2 -8.41 -9.36 -6.14
CA VAL A 2 -8.40 -8.02 -6.75
C VAL A 2 -8.63 -8.11 -8.25
N VAL A 3 -9.56 -7.30 -8.75
CA VAL A 3 -9.81 -7.21 -10.20
C VAL A 3 -8.56 -6.69 -10.91
N GLY A 4 -8.07 -7.44 -11.89
CA GLY A 4 -6.94 -7.06 -12.75
C GLY A 4 -5.56 -7.41 -12.21
N ILE A 5 -5.47 -8.13 -11.08
CA ILE A 5 -4.18 -8.61 -10.55
C ILE A 5 -3.50 -9.62 -11.49
N ASP A 6 -4.26 -10.52 -12.12
CA ASP A 6 -3.71 -11.49 -13.07
C ASP A 6 -3.13 -10.80 -14.31
N THR A 7 -3.81 -9.76 -14.79
CA THR A 7 -3.32 -8.92 -15.90
C THR A 7 -2.03 -8.23 -15.48
N PHE A 8 -1.99 -7.61 -14.30
CA PHE A 8 -0.77 -6.98 -13.78
C PHE A 8 0.38 -7.98 -13.68
N LYS A 9 0.16 -9.13 -13.04
CA LYS A 9 1.12 -10.24 -12.91
C LYS A 9 1.69 -10.65 -14.26
N ALA A 10 0.86 -10.79 -15.29
CA ALA A 10 1.31 -11.17 -16.62
C ALA A 10 2.23 -10.12 -17.28
N PHE A 11 1.98 -8.83 -17.05
CA PHE A 11 2.83 -7.76 -17.59
C PHE A 11 4.15 -7.58 -16.84
N PHE A 12 4.16 -7.86 -15.52
CA PHE A 12 5.30 -7.57 -14.64
C PHE A 12 5.99 -8.83 -14.10
N ALA A 13 5.79 -9.98 -14.76
CA ALA A 13 6.37 -11.28 -14.36
C ALA A 13 7.90 -11.24 -14.24
N ASP A 14 8.57 -10.56 -15.17
CA ASP A 14 10.04 -10.45 -15.22
C ASP A 14 10.58 -9.21 -14.49
N HIS A 15 9.74 -8.55 -13.69
CA HIS A 15 10.02 -7.23 -13.09
C HIS A 15 9.87 -7.19 -11.57
N GLY A 16 9.71 -8.35 -10.92
CA GLY A 16 9.46 -8.45 -9.47
C GLY A 16 10.56 -7.85 -8.58
N ASP A 17 11.77 -7.64 -9.10
CA ASP A 17 12.87 -7.01 -8.39
C ASP A 17 12.74 -5.47 -8.32
N GLN A 18 11.95 -4.85 -9.20
CA GLN A 18 11.85 -3.40 -9.36
C GLN A 18 10.71 -2.73 -8.60
N TYR A 19 9.73 -3.50 -8.10
CA TYR A 19 8.56 -2.96 -7.43
C TYR A 19 8.12 -3.80 -6.23
N ALA A 20 7.28 -3.22 -5.38
CA ALA A 20 6.47 -3.95 -4.41
C ALA A 20 5.01 -3.47 -4.54
N LEU A 21 4.06 -4.40 -4.63
CA LEU A 21 2.68 -4.07 -4.29
C LEU A 21 2.55 -3.91 -2.78
N ILE A 22 1.82 -2.87 -2.39
CA ILE A 22 1.47 -2.60 -1.00
C ILE A 22 -0.06 -2.50 -0.87
N GLY A 23 -0.52 -1.88 0.22
CA GLY A 23 -1.89 -1.41 0.29
C GLY A 23 -2.92 -2.53 0.38
N GLY A 24 -4.06 -2.35 -0.27
CA GLY A 24 -5.15 -3.34 -0.22
C GLY A 24 -4.85 -4.62 -0.99
N ALA A 25 -4.16 -4.49 -2.12
CA ALA A 25 -3.96 -5.62 -3.04
C ALA A 25 -2.94 -6.62 -2.52
N ALA A 26 -1.86 -6.14 -1.89
CA ALA A 26 -0.93 -7.00 -1.18
C ALA A 26 -1.63 -7.77 -0.04
N CYS A 27 -2.53 -7.11 0.70
CA CYS A 27 -3.32 -7.79 1.73
C CYS A 27 -4.22 -8.89 1.14
N ASP A 28 -4.93 -8.63 0.04
CA ASP A 28 -5.80 -9.64 -0.60
C ASP A 28 -5.02 -10.88 -1.06
N LEU A 29 -3.81 -10.69 -1.62
CA LEU A 29 -2.92 -11.79 -2.00
C LEU A 29 -2.43 -12.60 -0.79
N LEU A 30 -1.96 -11.94 0.27
CA LEU A 30 -1.50 -12.59 1.51
C LEU A 30 -2.61 -13.40 2.19
N PHE A 31 -3.81 -12.85 2.23
CA PHE A 31 -4.96 -13.53 2.82
C PHE A 31 -5.38 -14.72 1.98
N ALA A 32 -5.40 -14.58 0.65
CA ALA A 32 -5.70 -15.70 -0.24
C ALA A 32 -4.69 -16.84 -0.08
N ASP A 33 -3.40 -16.53 0.02
CA ASP A 33 -2.33 -17.52 0.27
C ASP A 33 -2.51 -18.24 1.62
N ALA A 34 -2.96 -17.51 2.65
CA ALA A 34 -3.31 -18.07 3.96
C ALA A 34 -4.69 -18.77 4.00
N GLY A 35 -5.44 -18.85 2.89
CA GLY A 35 -6.78 -19.45 2.85
C GLY A 35 -7.87 -18.62 3.54
N LEU A 36 -7.61 -17.33 3.79
CA LEU A 36 -8.53 -16.38 4.41
C LEU A 36 -9.14 -15.41 3.37
N GLN A 37 -10.20 -14.71 3.76
CA GLN A 37 -10.78 -13.66 2.93
C GLN A 37 -10.36 -12.27 3.42
N PHE A 38 -10.01 -11.41 2.47
CA PHE A 38 -9.78 -9.98 2.71
C PHE A 38 -10.94 -9.15 2.15
N ARG A 39 -11.05 -7.90 2.60
CA ARG A 39 -12.04 -6.96 2.05
C ARG A 39 -11.70 -6.66 0.58
N ALA A 40 -12.73 -6.44 -0.24
CA ALA A 40 -12.52 -6.08 -1.63
C ALA A 40 -11.69 -4.79 -1.77
N THR A 41 -10.75 -4.81 -2.70
CA THR A 41 -10.01 -3.65 -3.20
C THR A 41 -10.00 -3.69 -4.72
N LYS A 42 -9.91 -2.52 -5.35
CA LYS A 42 -9.85 -2.39 -6.81
C LYS A 42 -8.62 -1.62 -7.28
N ASP A 43 -7.82 -1.18 -6.31
CA ASP A 43 -6.70 -0.28 -6.49
C ASP A 43 -5.41 -1.08 -6.30
N LEU A 44 -4.43 -0.84 -7.17
CA LEU A 44 -3.07 -1.33 -7.01
C LEU A 44 -2.19 -0.19 -6.56
N ASP A 45 -1.65 -0.32 -5.34
CA ASP A 45 -0.70 0.60 -4.75
C ASP A 45 0.71 0.02 -4.93
N ILE A 46 1.60 0.74 -5.61
CA ILE A 46 2.89 0.20 -6.05
C ILE A 46 4.02 1.15 -5.65
N ILE A 47 5.03 0.63 -4.95
CA ILE A 47 6.28 1.36 -4.69
C ILE A 47 7.37 0.87 -5.65
N ILE A 48 8.00 1.79 -6.38
CA ILE A 48 9.21 1.50 -7.16
C ILE A 48 10.40 1.38 -6.21
N CYS A 49 11.11 0.27 -6.29
CA CYS A 49 12.17 -0.12 -5.34
C CYS A 49 13.59 0.02 -5.91
N VAL A 50 13.73 0.65 -7.07
CA VAL A 50 15.00 0.91 -7.74
C VAL A 50 15.21 2.40 -7.93
N GLU A 51 16.46 2.84 -7.83
CA GLU A 51 16.82 4.25 -8.06
C GLU A 51 16.70 4.63 -9.54
N ILE A 52 16.90 3.68 -10.45
CA ILE A 52 16.78 3.90 -11.90
C ILE A 52 15.92 2.79 -12.46
N ILE A 53 14.81 3.18 -13.08
CA ILE A 53 13.92 2.26 -13.78
C ILE A 53 14.59 1.85 -15.08
N ASN A 54 14.67 0.55 -15.35
CA ASN A 54 15.25 0.09 -16.59
C ASN A 54 14.26 0.22 -17.76
N ALA A 55 14.79 0.20 -18.98
CA ALA A 55 13.99 0.39 -20.20
C ALA A 55 12.90 -0.68 -20.36
N ASP A 56 13.15 -1.90 -19.88
CA ASP A 56 12.20 -3.02 -20.00
C ASP A 56 10.98 -2.79 -19.09
N PHE A 57 11.18 -2.36 -17.85
CA PHE A 57 10.08 -1.99 -16.94
C PHE A 57 9.28 -0.81 -17.48
N ALA A 58 9.98 0.24 -17.93
CA ALA A 58 9.33 1.43 -18.49
C ALA A 58 8.45 1.05 -19.70
N LYS A 59 8.95 0.17 -20.58
CA LYS A 59 8.20 -0.38 -21.71
C LYS A 59 7.00 -1.20 -21.24
N ALA A 60 7.19 -2.13 -20.30
CA ALA A 60 6.10 -2.95 -19.76
C ALA A 60 5.00 -2.10 -19.15
N PHE A 61 5.36 -1.04 -18.41
CA PHE A 61 4.42 -0.10 -17.82
C PHE A 61 3.69 0.73 -18.88
N ALA A 62 4.39 1.24 -19.90
CA ALA A 62 3.77 1.95 -21.01
C ALA A 62 2.79 1.05 -21.79
N ASP A 63 3.18 -0.19 -22.10
CA ASP A 63 2.33 -1.18 -22.77
C ASP A 63 1.10 -1.54 -21.90
N PHE A 64 1.30 -1.64 -20.58
CA PHE A 64 0.21 -1.89 -19.63
C PHE A 64 -0.82 -0.75 -19.67
N LEU A 65 -0.37 0.51 -19.58
CA LEU A 65 -1.25 1.67 -19.65
C LEU A 65 -1.98 1.77 -21.00
N ALA A 66 -1.27 1.51 -22.10
CA ALA A 66 -1.83 1.54 -23.45
C ALA A 66 -2.93 0.48 -23.64
N LYS A 67 -2.72 -0.75 -23.16
CA LYS A 67 -3.74 -1.82 -23.23
C LYS A 67 -4.89 -1.59 -22.25
N GLY A 68 -4.60 -1.09 -21.05
CA GLY A 68 -5.60 -0.77 -20.02
C GLY A 68 -6.49 0.41 -20.38
N LYS A 69 -6.01 1.28 -21.27
CA LYS A 69 -6.82 2.37 -21.83
C LYS A 69 -7.37 3.30 -20.73
N TYR A 70 -6.53 3.64 -19.75
CA TYR A 70 -6.89 4.56 -18.67
C TYR A 70 -7.26 5.94 -19.21
N THR A 71 -8.27 6.58 -18.62
CA THR A 71 -8.81 7.86 -19.10
C THR A 71 -8.55 9.02 -18.15
N GLN A 72 -8.15 8.73 -16.90
CA GLN A 72 -7.84 9.74 -15.90
C GLN A 72 -6.41 9.57 -15.39
N PHE A 73 -5.74 10.70 -15.21
CA PHE A 73 -4.35 10.76 -14.79
C PHE A 73 -4.14 11.86 -13.76
N ALA A 74 -3.38 11.58 -12.70
CA ALA A 74 -2.89 12.59 -11.76
C ALA A 74 -1.41 12.34 -11.50
N MET A 75 -0.64 13.42 -11.34
CA MET A 75 0.78 13.29 -11.02
C MET A 75 1.27 14.44 -10.14
N HIS A 76 2.21 14.09 -9.27
CA HIS A 76 2.98 15.03 -8.48
C HIS A 76 4.47 14.75 -8.70
N GLU A 77 5.24 15.79 -9.06
CA GLU A 77 6.68 15.71 -9.30
C GLU A 77 7.43 16.66 -8.36
N GLY A 78 7.43 16.31 -7.07
CA GLY A 78 8.19 17.02 -6.03
C GLY A 78 9.44 16.26 -5.61
N GLU A 79 9.83 16.42 -4.33
CA GLU A 79 10.88 15.59 -3.70
C GLU A 79 10.55 14.10 -3.70
N LYS A 80 9.28 13.74 -3.92
CA LYS A 80 8.79 12.39 -4.14
C LYS A 80 7.83 12.42 -5.32
N LYS A 81 7.84 11.37 -6.13
CA LYS A 81 7.03 11.26 -7.34
C LYS A 81 5.84 10.35 -7.09
N PHE A 82 4.69 10.80 -7.59
CA PHE A 82 3.45 10.05 -7.54
C PHE A 82 2.77 10.11 -8.90
N TYR A 83 2.26 8.97 -9.33
CA TYR A 83 1.44 8.83 -10.53
C TYR A 83 0.19 8.02 -10.20
N ARG A 84 -0.98 8.49 -10.64
CA ARG A 84 -2.24 7.77 -10.54
C ARG A 84 -2.90 7.67 -11.90
N PHE A 85 -3.28 6.46 -12.27
CA PHE A 85 -4.08 6.18 -13.46
C PHE A 85 -5.39 5.55 -13.02
N SER A 86 -6.52 6.02 -13.56
CA SER A 86 -7.83 5.47 -13.19
C SER A 86 -8.81 5.45 -14.36
N LYS A 87 -9.91 4.70 -14.16
CA LYS A 87 -10.95 4.47 -15.16
C LYS A 87 -10.40 3.84 -16.46
N PRO A 88 -9.93 2.58 -16.40
CA PRO A 88 -9.61 1.83 -17.61
C PRO A 88 -10.87 1.63 -18.46
N GLU A 89 -10.73 1.65 -19.79
CA GLU A 89 -11.81 1.25 -20.70
C GLU A 89 -11.77 -0.25 -21.02
N THR A 90 -10.62 -0.89 -20.82
CA THR A 90 -10.45 -2.32 -21.09
C THR A 90 -10.79 -3.12 -19.84
N GLU A 91 -11.69 -4.10 -19.98
CA GLU A 91 -12.02 -5.04 -18.89
C GLU A 91 -10.81 -5.87 -18.47
N GLY A 92 -10.79 -6.31 -17.21
CA GLY A 92 -9.67 -7.10 -16.67
C GLY A 92 -8.45 -6.26 -16.25
N PHE A 93 -8.53 -4.93 -16.30
CA PHE A 93 -7.54 -4.02 -15.72
C PHE A 93 -7.99 -3.50 -14.35
N PRO A 94 -7.06 -3.19 -13.43
CA PRO A 94 -7.40 -2.62 -12.14
C PRO A 94 -8.02 -1.23 -12.30
N ALA A 95 -9.00 -0.91 -11.47
CA ALA A 95 -9.78 0.33 -11.60
C ALA A 95 -8.92 1.58 -11.38
N MET A 96 -7.89 1.44 -10.55
CA MET A 96 -6.90 2.46 -10.26
C MET A 96 -5.52 1.83 -10.06
N ILE A 97 -4.48 2.52 -10.54
CA ILE A 97 -3.08 2.23 -10.23
C ILE A 97 -2.47 3.48 -9.65
N GLU A 98 -1.81 3.32 -8.51
CA GLU A 98 -0.99 4.32 -7.87
C GLU A 98 0.46 3.86 -7.84
N LEU A 99 1.34 4.74 -8.25
CA LEU A 99 2.76 4.49 -8.29
C LEU A 99 3.51 5.54 -7.49
N PHE A 100 4.30 5.09 -6.54
CA PHE A 100 5.14 5.89 -5.67
C PHE A 100 6.60 5.64 -6.04
N ALA A 101 7.33 6.70 -6.36
CA ALA A 101 8.71 6.62 -6.80
C ALA A 101 9.56 7.72 -6.15
N ARG A 102 10.82 7.41 -5.85
CA ARG A 102 11.82 8.44 -5.50
C ARG A 102 12.16 9.28 -6.74
N PRO A 103 12.67 10.52 -6.58
CA PRO A 103 12.95 11.41 -7.72
C PRO A 103 13.82 10.80 -8.82
N ALA A 104 14.82 10.01 -8.43
CA ALA A 104 15.74 9.35 -9.35
C ALA A 104 15.04 8.29 -10.22
N ALA A 105 14.01 7.64 -9.69
CA ALA A 105 13.26 6.56 -10.33
C ALA A 105 12.17 7.08 -11.28
N ALA A 106 12.52 8.06 -12.13
CA ALA A 106 11.57 8.69 -13.05
C ALA A 106 10.94 7.68 -14.02
N ILE A 107 9.65 7.83 -14.29
CA ILE A 107 8.96 7.11 -15.36
C ILE A 107 8.65 8.07 -16.48
N ASP A 108 9.16 7.76 -17.66
CA ASP A 108 8.75 8.41 -18.89
C ASP A 108 7.36 7.89 -19.26
N LEU A 109 6.36 8.72 -19.03
CA LEU A 109 5.01 8.40 -19.44
C LEU A 109 4.84 8.67 -20.94
N PRO A 110 4.12 7.80 -21.67
CA PRO A 110 3.81 8.08 -23.06
C PRO A 110 2.98 9.36 -23.14
N ASP A 111 3.43 10.30 -23.98
CA ASP A 111 2.69 11.52 -24.29
C ASP A 111 1.41 11.13 -25.02
N THR A 112 0.26 11.34 -24.37
CA THR A 112 -1.04 11.05 -24.97
C THR A 112 -2.09 12.05 -24.49
N ASP A 113 -2.83 12.56 -25.47
CA ASP A 113 -4.02 13.40 -25.33
C ASP A 113 -5.22 12.64 -24.74
N ARG A 114 -5.09 11.34 -24.52
CA ARG A 114 -6.12 10.47 -23.96
C ARG A 114 -6.50 10.81 -22.52
N TYR A 115 -5.57 11.37 -21.73
CA TYR A 115 -5.78 11.53 -20.30
C TYR A 115 -6.48 12.84 -19.96
N VAL A 116 -7.54 12.74 -19.16
CA VAL A 116 -8.02 13.88 -18.39
C VAL A 116 -7.12 14.04 -17.16
N ARG A 117 -6.32 15.11 -17.13
CA ARG A 117 -5.46 15.43 -15.98
C ARG A 117 -6.30 15.95 -14.82
N LEU A 118 -6.20 15.28 -13.67
CA LEU A 118 -6.84 15.65 -12.41
C LEU A 118 -5.86 16.38 -11.49
N ALA A 119 -6.40 17.19 -10.59
CA ALA A 119 -5.63 17.73 -9.47
C ALA A 119 -5.25 16.58 -8.51
N VAL A 120 -4.06 16.66 -7.92
CA VAL A 120 -3.63 15.74 -6.88
C VAL A 120 -4.21 16.21 -5.54
N GLU A 121 -4.82 15.29 -4.80
CA GLU A 121 -5.30 15.56 -3.45
C GLU A 121 -4.12 15.66 -2.48
N ASP A 122 -4.15 16.63 -1.56
CA ASP A 122 -3.12 16.80 -0.52
C ASP A 122 -2.91 15.51 0.29
N ALA A 123 -3.96 14.70 0.43
CA ALA A 123 -3.86 13.40 1.08
C ALA A 123 -2.94 12.39 0.44
N LEU A 124 -2.87 12.41 -0.89
CA LEU A 124 -1.99 11.53 -1.64
C LEU A 124 -0.57 12.05 -1.64
N VAL A 125 -0.39 13.37 -1.67
CA VAL A 125 0.93 13.99 -1.53
C VAL A 125 1.51 13.63 -0.17
N SER A 126 0.76 13.79 0.92
CA SER A 126 1.21 13.41 2.28
C SER A 126 1.56 11.92 2.37
N LEU A 127 0.68 11.05 1.86
CA LEU A 127 0.92 9.61 1.86
C LEU A 127 2.18 9.23 1.05
N SER A 128 2.38 9.83 -0.12
CA SER A 128 3.58 9.58 -0.93
C SER A 128 4.85 10.06 -0.22
N ALA A 129 4.82 11.22 0.43
CA ALA A 129 5.93 11.76 1.20
C ALA A 129 6.29 10.85 2.38
N LEU A 130 5.25 10.34 3.05
CA LEU A 130 5.38 9.39 4.15
C LEU A 130 6.02 8.08 3.71
N LEU A 131 5.42 7.41 2.71
CA LEU A 131 5.81 6.06 2.31
C LEU A 131 7.21 6.00 1.68
N LEU A 132 7.68 7.13 1.17
CA LEU A 132 8.96 7.23 0.51
C LEU A 132 10.02 7.92 1.37
N ASP A 133 9.77 8.16 2.66
CA ASP A 133 10.84 8.52 3.60
C ASP A 133 11.90 7.40 3.66
N ASP A 134 13.09 7.71 4.17
CA ASP A 134 14.20 6.74 4.15
C ASP A 134 13.92 5.50 4.99
N ASN A 135 13.25 5.62 6.13
CA ASN A 135 13.02 4.47 7.00
C ASN A 135 11.97 3.51 6.43
N TYR A 136 10.83 3.99 5.93
CA TYR A 136 9.80 3.12 5.36
C TYR A 136 10.23 2.59 3.99
N TYR A 137 10.91 3.40 3.18
CA TYR A 137 11.39 2.94 1.88
C TYR A 137 12.38 1.79 1.97
N GLU A 138 13.35 1.85 2.90
CA GLU A 138 14.31 0.75 3.09
C GLU A 138 13.62 -0.54 3.56
N LEU A 139 12.59 -0.43 4.40
CA LEU A 139 11.77 -1.59 4.78
C LEU A 139 11.07 -2.22 3.57
N VAL A 140 10.53 -1.40 2.67
CA VAL A 140 9.98 -1.89 1.39
C VAL A 140 11.09 -2.46 0.52
N ARG A 141 12.29 -1.89 0.57
CA ARG A 141 13.40 -2.36 -0.25
C ARG A 141 13.86 -3.76 0.16
N GLU A 142 13.86 -4.06 1.46
CA GLU A 142 14.44 -5.28 2.02
C GLU A 142 13.41 -6.38 2.31
N GLY A 143 12.18 -6.02 2.66
CA GLY A 143 11.16 -6.98 3.08
C GLY A 143 10.10 -7.29 2.03
N ARG A 144 10.46 -7.21 0.74
CA ARG A 144 9.62 -7.75 -0.33
C ARG A 144 9.65 -9.27 -0.29
N GLU A 145 8.53 -9.85 -0.65
CA GLU A 145 8.39 -11.28 -0.91
C GLU A 145 7.58 -11.51 -2.17
N VAL A 146 7.69 -12.71 -2.75
CA VAL A 146 6.94 -13.08 -3.94
C VAL A 146 5.80 -14.00 -3.53
N VAL A 147 4.57 -13.52 -3.71
CA VAL A 147 3.35 -14.31 -3.48
C VAL A 147 2.59 -14.41 -4.79
N ASP A 148 2.28 -15.64 -5.18
CA ASP A 148 1.65 -15.97 -6.46
C ASP A 148 2.32 -15.24 -7.66
N GLY A 149 3.66 -15.22 -7.69
CA GLY A 149 4.43 -14.60 -8.78
C GLY A 149 4.41 -13.06 -8.81
N VAL A 150 3.88 -12.41 -7.77
CA VAL A 150 3.85 -10.94 -7.65
C VAL A 150 4.74 -10.51 -6.49
N SER A 151 5.58 -9.50 -6.72
CA SER A 151 6.38 -8.89 -5.65
C SER A 151 5.52 -7.99 -4.78
N ILE A 152 5.44 -8.31 -3.49
CA ILE A 152 4.59 -7.61 -2.52
C ILE A 152 5.36 -7.31 -1.24
N LEU A 153 4.84 -6.40 -0.42
CA LEU A 153 5.30 -6.24 0.96
C LEU A 153 4.57 -7.24 1.86
N GLY A 154 5.32 -8.02 2.65
CA GLY A 154 4.74 -9.05 3.52
C GLY A 154 3.90 -8.48 4.67
N ALA A 155 3.10 -9.34 5.30
CA ALA A 155 2.14 -8.94 6.35
C ALA A 155 2.80 -8.17 7.50
N ALA A 156 3.96 -8.65 7.94
CA ALA A 156 4.75 -8.04 9.02
C ALA A 156 5.22 -6.62 8.73
N LEU A 157 5.39 -6.23 7.47
CA LEU A 157 5.78 -4.86 7.12
C LEU A 157 4.59 -4.02 6.66
N LEU A 158 3.50 -4.62 6.18
CA LEU A 158 2.27 -3.89 5.92
C LEU A 158 1.63 -3.30 7.20
N ILE A 159 1.78 -3.94 8.36
CA ILE A 159 1.23 -3.42 9.63
C ILE A 159 1.77 -2.02 9.96
N PRO A 160 3.11 -1.77 10.03
CA PRO A 160 3.65 -0.43 10.21
C PRO A 160 3.10 0.59 9.22
N PHE A 161 2.97 0.21 7.94
CA PHE A 161 2.46 1.09 6.89
C PHE A 161 1.00 1.48 7.13
N LYS A 162 0.15 0.52 7.52
CA LYS A 162 -1.26 0.78 7.86
C LYS A 162 -1.40 1.60 9.13
N ALA A 163 -0.60 1.30 10.16
CA ALA A 163 -0.58 2.07 11.41
C ALA A 163 -0.20 3.53 11.14
N ARG A 164 0.82 3.77 10.30
CA ARG A 164 1.25 5.11 9.98
C ARG A 164 0.25 5.89 9.13
N ALA A 165 -0.36 5.24 8.13
CA ALA A 165 -1.45 5.85 7.36
C ALA A 165 -2.64 6.22 8.25
N TRP A 166 -2.96 5.40 9.27
CA TRP A 166 -3.98 5.73 10.25
C TRP A 166 -3.62 6.97 11.08
N LEU A 167 -2.37 7.05 11.58
CA LEU A 167 -1.88 8.20 12.35
C LEU A 167 -1.92 9.49 11.52
N ASP A 168 -1.44 9.46 10.27
CA ASP A 168 -1.45 10.62 9.36
C ASP A 168 -2.86 11.15 9.12
N LEU A 169 -3.77 10.28 8.66
CA LEU A 169 -5.13 10.67 8.34
C LEU A 169 -5.91 11.13 9.59
N THR A 170 -5.63 10.56 10.75
CA THR A 170 -6.24 10.97 12.02
C THR A 170 -5.78 12.36 12.45
N ALA A 171 -4.47 12.63 12.40
CA ALA A 171 -3.92 13.93 12.75
C ALA A 171 -4.47 15.04 11.86
N ARG A 172 -4.46 14.82 10.54
CA ARG A 172 -4.94 15.81 9.56
C ARG A 172 -6.43 16.08 9.64
N LYS A 173 -7.21 15.05 9.93
CA LYS A 173 -8.64 15.23 10.22
C LYS A 173 -8.85 16.09 11.47
N ALA A 174 -8.02 15.93 12.50
CA ALA A 174 -8.06 16.77 13.69
C ALA A 174 -7.63 18.22 13.42
N GLU A 175 -6.77 18.44 12.42
CA GLU A 175 -6.35 19.77 11.94
C GLU A 175 -7.40 20.46 11.04
N GLY A 176 -8.52 19.78 10.74
CA GLY A 176 -9.66 20.35 10.03
C GLY A 176 -9.79 19.94 8.56
N GLU A 177 -8.95 19.03 8.07
CA GLU A 177 -9.09 18.49 6.72
C GLU A 177 -10.35 17.63 6.57
N THR A 178 -11.02 17.74 5.42
CA THR A 178 -12.21 16.94 5.11
C THR A 178 -11.80 15.52 4.69
N ILE A 179 -11.65 14.64 5.67
CA ILE A 179 -11.26 13.22 5.46
C ILE A 179 -12.43 12.31 5.83
N ASP A 180 -12.77 11.38 4.93
CA ASP A 180 -13.76 10.33 5.21
C ASP A 180 -13.25 9.42 6.35
N SER A 181 -14.05 9.33 7.41
CA SER A 181 -13.76 8.47 8.57
C SER A 181 -13.59 7.00 8.18
N ASN A 182 -14.23 6.54 7.10
CA ASN A 182 -14.08 5.18 6.61
C ASN A 182 -12.67 4.94 6.05
N ASN A 183 -12.05 5.95 5.45
CA ASN A 183 -10.65 5.87 5.01
C ASN A 183 -9.70 5.74 6.19
N ILE A 184 -9.99 6.37 7.33
CA ILE A 184 -9.21 6.18 8.56
C ILE A 184 -9.46 4.76 9.10
N LYS A 185 -10.72 4.38 9.32
CA LYS A 185 -11.11 3.09 9.92
C LYS A 185 -10.59 1.88 9.13
N LYS A 186 -10.52 1.95 7.80
CA LYS A 186 -10.01 0.81 7.00
C LYS A 186 -8.54 0.49 7.33
N HIS A 187 -7.68 1.49 7.54
CA HIS A 187 -6.27 1.26 7.88
C HIS A 187 -6.14 0.62 9.26
N ARG A 188 -6.89 1.13 10.24
CA ARG A 188 -6.98 0.52 11.58
C ARG A 188 -7.40 -0.95 11.49
N ASN A 189 -8.53 -1.22 10.82
CA ASN A 189 -9.07 -2.57 10.71
C ASN A 189 -8.12 -3.50 9.95
N ASP A 190 -7.40 -2.99 8.95
CA ASP A 190 -6.39 -3.77 8.22
C ASP A 190 -5.21 -4.17 9.11
N VAL A 191 -4.80 -3.35 10.10
CA VAL A 191 -3.79 -3.76 11.10
C VAL A 191 -4.28 -4.98 11.89
N PHE A 192 -5.51 -4.95 12.40
CA PHE A 192 -6.09 -6.07 13.15
C PHE A 192 -6.28 -7.32 12.29
N ARG A 193 -6.63 -7.15 11.01
CA ARG A 193 -6.66 -8.27 10.06
C ARG A 193 -5.28 -8.90 9.90
N LEU A 194 -4.29 -8.09 9.54
CA LEU A 194 -2.91 -8.53 9.28
C LEU A 194 -2.26 -9.17 10.51
N ALA A 195 -2.66 -8.77 11.73
CA ALA A 195 -2.19 -9.39 12.97
C ALA A 195 -2.45 -10.92 13.01
N GLN A 196 -3.50 -11.40 12.33
CA GLN A 196 -3.78 -12.84 12.22
C GLN A 196 -2.73 -13.61 11.40
N LEU A 197 -2.00 -12.92 10.53
CA LEU A 197 -0.95 -13.49 9.69
C LEU A 197 0.45 -13.37 10.32
N LEU A 198 0.57 -12.72 11.48
CA LEU A 198 1.84 -12.58 12.16
C LEU A 198 2.36 -13.93 12.66
N THR A 199 3.63 -14.19 12.42
CA THR A 199 4.37 -15.26 13.09
C THR A 199 4.87 -14.77 14.45
N GLN A 200 5.47 -15.66 15.26
CA GLN A 200 6.11 -15.25 16.51
C GLN A 200 7.56 -14.75 16.31
N GLU A 201 8.01 -14.59 15.06
CA GLU A 201 9.36 -14.16 14.75
C GLU A 201 9.51 -12.66 14.99
N PRO A 202 10.54 -12.20 15.71
CA PRO A 202 10.78 -10.77 15.90
C PRO A 202 11.12 -10.07 14.60
N VAL A 203 10.57 -8.87 14.40
CA VAL A 203 10.83 -8.04 13.24
C VAL A 203 11.60 -6.80 13.69
N ALA A 204 12.82 -6.66 13.19
CA ALA A 204 13.63 -5.47 13.43
C ALA A 204 13.06 -4.29 12.63
N LEU A 205 12.82 -3.18 13.32
CA LEU A 205 12.34 -1.93 12.73
C LEU A 205 13.23 -0.77 13.20
N PRO A 206 13.45 0.25 12.35
CA PRO A 206 14.04 1.51 12.78
C PRO A 206 13.23 2.16 13.92
N ASP A 207 13.90 2.90 14.80
CA ASP A 207 13.27 3.51 15.97
C ASP A 207 12.08 4.41 15.59
N THR A 208 12.19 5.18 14.50
CA THR A 208 11.10 6.01 13.98
C THR A 208 9.83 5.21 13.67
N VAL A 209 9.99 4.03 13.06
CA VAL A 209 8.85 3.15 12.69
C VAL A 209 8.28 2.48 13.93
N LYS A 210 9.14 2.08 14.89
CA LYS A 210 8.70 1.57 16.19
C LYS A 210 7.91 2.60 16.97
N ASP A 211 8.35 3.86 16.97
CA ASP A 211 7.66 4.94 17.66
C ASP A 211 6.27 5.21 17.07
N ASP A 212 6.13 5.09 15.75
CA ASP A 212 4.82 5.14 15.10
C ASP A 212 3.92 3.98 15.53
N LEU A 213 4.44 2.75 15.60
CA LEU A 213 3.68 1.61 16.11
C LEU A 213 3.30 1.78 17.59
N LYS A 214 4.18 2.32 18.43
CA LYS A 214 3.88 2.63 19.84
C LYS A 214 2.75 3.66 19.94
N LYS A 215 2.78 4.73 19.15
CA LYS A 215 1.71 5.74 19.10
C LYS A 215 0.40 5.11 18.64
N PHE A 216 0.43 4.26 17.62
CA PHE A 216 -0.75 3.54 17.16
C PHE A 216 -1.31 2.64 18.27
N ALA A 217 -0.48 1.80 18.90
CA ALA A 217 -0.90 0.88 19.96
C ALA A 217 -1.46 1.61 21.19
N ALA A 218 -0.87 2.76 21.56
CA ALA A 218 -1.37 3.63 22.62
C ALA A 218 -2.75 4.21 22.26
N ALA A 219 -2.89 4.78 21.06
CA ALA A 219 -4.17 5.32 20.59
C ALA A 219 -5.26 4.24 20.48
N MET A 220 -4.87 3.00 20.15
CA MET A 220 -5.81 1.88 20.13
C MET A 220 -6.35 1.55 21.51
N GLN A 221 -5.71 1.91 22.62
CA GLN A 221 -6.28 1.66 23.96
C GLN A 221 -7.62 2.37 24.14
N ASP A 222 -7.70 3.63 23.69
CA ASP A 222 -8.88 4.49 23.84
C ASP A 222 -9.95 4.27 22.75
N GLU A 223 -9.57 3.69 21.62
CA GLU A 223 -10.49 3.40 20.52
C GLU A 223 -11.41 2.21 20.83
N ASP A 224 -12.71 2.38 20.59
CA ASP A 224 -13.67 1.28 20.59
C ASP A 224 -13.56 0.50 19.28
N VAL A 225 -12.94 -0.68 19.36
CA VAL A 225 -12.68 -1.57 18.24
C VAL A 225 -13.12 -2.98 18.60
N ASP A 226 -14.09 -3.48 17.84
CA ASP A 226 -14.49 -4.88 17.88
C ASP A 226 -14.05 -5.58 16.57
N PRO A 227 -12.96 -6.38 16.60
CA PRO A 227 -12.48 -7.09 15.43
C PRO A 227 -13.49 -8.03 14.77
N ALA A 228 -14.45 -8.58 15.53
CA ALA A 228 -15.47 -9.46 15.00
C ALA A 228 -16.38 -8.74 13.98
N THR A 229 -16.63 -7.43 14.18
CA THR A 229 -17.47 -6.61 13.27
C THR A 229 -16.88 -6.47 11.87
N PHE A 230 -15.62 -6.85 11.66
CA PHE A 230 -14.94 -6.74 10.39
C PHE A 230 -14.18 -8.01 9.98
N ASN A 231 -14.72 -9.16 10.41
CA ASN A 231 -14.34 -10.54 10.06
C ASN A 231 -12.99 -11.00 10.64
N VAL A 232 -12.67 -10.55 11.85
CA VAL A 232 -11.56 -11.07 12.67
C VAL A 232 -12.18 -11.73 13.89
N GLU A 233 -12.68 -12.95 13.73
CA GLU A 233 -13.50 -13.63 14.76
C GLU A 233 -12.67 -14.30 15.85
N ASN A 234 -11.44 -14.73 15.53
CA ASN A 234 -10.60 -15.55 16.41
C ASN A 234 -9.52 -14.77 17.15
N MET A 235 -9.59 -13.43 17.13
CA MET A 235 -8.58 -12.58 17.75
C MET A 235 -9.23 -11.31 18.30
N THR A 236 -9.10 -11.08 19.60
CA THR A 236 -9.62 -9.86 20.22
C THR A 236 -8.71 -8.67 19.93
N LYS A 237 -9.19 -7.45 20.21
CA LYS A 237 -8.37 -6.23 20.14
C LYS A 237 -7.08 -6.37 20.95
N ASN A 238 -7.17 -6.93 22.16
CA ASN A 238 -6.03 -7.08 23.05
C ASN A 238 -5.05 -8.14 22.54
N ASP A 239 -5.55 -9.28 22.05
CA ASP A 239 -4.69 -10.33 21.49
C ASP A 239 -3.89 -9.80 20.29
N ALA A 240 -4.54 -9.04 19.40
CA ALA A 240 -3.89 -8.44 18.24
C ALA A 240 -2.82 -7.42 18.64
N LEU A 241 -3.11 -6.54 19.61
CA LEU A 241 -2.16 -5.55 20.11
C LEU A 241 -0.99 -6.20 20.85
N GLU A 242 -1.23 -7.29 21.58
CA GLU A 242 -0.17 -8.08 22.22
C GLU A 242 0.73 -8.75 21.16
N ALA A 243 0.13 -9.35 20.12
CA ALA A 243 0.88 -9.94 19.02
C ALA A 243 1.79 -8.91 18.32
N VAL A 244 1.24 -7.73 17.99
CA VAL A 244 2.00 -6.61 17.42
C VAL A 244 3.11 -6.17 18.38
N THR A 245 2.81 -5.95 19.66
CA THR A 245 3.79 -5.52 20.66
C THR A 245 4.95 -6.51 20.80
N LYS A 246 4.64 -7.81 20.79
CA LYS A 246 5.64 -8.88 20.87
C LYS A 246 6.53 -8.96 19.64
N VAL A 247 5.94 -8.95 18.43
CA VAL A 247 6.67 -9.09 17.16
C VAL A 247 7.64 -7.93 16.94
N TYR A 248 7.24 -6.69 17.28
CA TYR A 248 8.05 -5.51 17.02
C TYR A 248 8.85 -5.00 18.23
N ALA A 249 8.77 -5.71 19.37
CA ALA A 249 9.41 -5.33 20.64
C ALA A 249 9.11 -3.87 21.03
N LEU A 250 7.81 -3.55 21.14
CA LEU A 250 7.31 -2.21 21.47
C LEU A 250 7.31 -1.93 22.98
#